data_AF-A0A2V9WLW8-F1
#
_entry.id   AF-A0A2V9WLW8-F1
#
_cell.length_a   1.000
_cell.length_b   1.000
_cell.length_c   1.000
_cell.angle_alpha   90.00
_cell.angle_beta   90.00
_cell.angle_gamma   90.00
#
_symmetry.space_group_name_H-M   'P 1'
#
loop_
_entity.id
_entity.type
_entity.pdbx_description
1 polymer ?
#
loop_
_entity_poly.entity_id
_entity_poly.type
_entity_poly.pdbx_seq_one_letter_code
_entity_poly.pdbx_strand_id
1 'polypeptide(L)'
;MFGEAAVMKNLGRLESVVLTAVLMVIFSAVALADPPGRVARLQYMTGDVSVQPGGVNDWVAGVINRPLTTADRLWTDKNARAELHLGSAAMRVSAETSLTLTNLTDQTVQVELDQGTLNLRVRHLYRGEIYEIDTPNLAFTLTKSGEYRFDVDPNGDTSVVTVWHGEGEATGQGRAVKVKGDHMARFTGGTSLAHQIYDDPRRDGFDDWCRVRDQREDHSYPARYVSPYVIGAEDLDDYGTWREVPSYGAIWVPAVAPGWAPYHYGHWVWVEPWGWTWVDDAPWGFAPCHYGRWVYYSGYWGWVPGPIAVRPIYAPALVAWIGGSHWGVGLSFGSGVGWFPLGYGEPYLPPYAVSRNYFHNVNVNNTHITNITNITNNYYNTTNINSNNKTTNITNVNNSTNIANNTTINGNHNNVHIKYVNQTVPGAVTAVPEKVLTGSQPVARAAILVPANEMKLAPVTSAPSVAPSRNSVLGMNSGAPAVTPPAQTAARQVFFKREPPPKPLPFAAKRDALTTNPGRPLDHGVEEQIRIDVARHPIKLQEEPASKAPAIPFLLPLKLRKSHHLRLLLRFTMCRDHPSKPGSLKRPRLSRSKPMIPINPRLNFARRLKPRENRVT
;
A
#
# COMPACT_ATOMS: atom_id res chain seq x y z
N MET A 1 -27.51 -40.13 60.54
CA MET A 1 -27.50 -38.77 59.97
C MET A 1 -26.06 -38.22 59.96
N PHE A 2 -25.19 -38.75 59.11
CA PHE A 2 -23.85 -38.20 58.84
C PHE A 2 -23.46 -38.73 57.46
N GLY A 3 -23.69 -37.96 56.40
CA GLY A 3 -23.44 -38.45 55.04
C GLY A 3 -23.56 -37.42 53.91
N GLU A 4 -24.33 -36.35 54.08
CA GLU A 4 -24.58 -35.42 52.95
C GLU A 4 -23.80 -34.11 52.99
N ALA A 5 -23.21 -33.72 54.13
CA ALA A 5 -22.54 -32.43 54.25
C ALA A 5 -21.09 -32.39 53.70
N ALA A 6 -20.46 -33.54 53.47
CA ALA A 6 -19.06 -33.61 53.00
C ALA A 6 -18.93 -33.59 51.47
N VAL A 7 -19.98 -33.99 50.73
CA VAL A 7 -19.94 -34.08 49.26
C VAL A 7 -20.14 -32.70 48.60
N MET A 8 -20.97 -31.82 49.19
CA MET A 8 -21.21 -30.48 48.62
C MET A 8 -20.05 -29.49 48.79
N LYS A 9 -19.15 -29.68 49.76
CA LYS A 9 -17.97 -28.80 49.93
C LYS A 9 -16.85 -29.08 48.93
N ASN A 10 -16.81 -30.29 48.37
CA ASN A 10 -15.80 -30.68 47.37
C ASN A 10 -16.23 -30.37 45.93
N LEU A 11 -17.54 -30.32 45.64
CA LEU A 11 -18.04 -29.87 44.32
C LEU A 11 -17.78 -28.38 44.08
N GLY A 12 -18.01 -27.51 45.07
CA GLY A 12 -17.74 -26.07 44.93
C GLY A 12 -16.25 -25.71 44.77
N ARG A 13 -15.35 -26.55 45.30
CA ARG A 13 -13.90 -26.40 45.09
C ARG A 13 -13.45 -26.90 43.71
N LEU A 14 -14.08 -27.94 43.15
CA LEU A 14 -13.77 -28.39 41.78
C LEU A 14 -14.29 -27.41 40.72
N GLU A 15 -15.48 -26.83 40.89
CA GLU A 15 -15.99 -25.81 39.97
C GLU A 15 -15.14 -24.54 39.98
N SER A 16 -14.64 -24.13 41.15
CA SER A 16 -13.76 -22.96 41.27
C SER A 16 -12.37 -23.19 40.65
N VAL A 17 -11.81 -24.41 40.76
CA VAL A 17 -10.51 -24.74 40.15
C VAL A 17 -10.62 -24.95 38.64
N VAL A 18 -11.74 -25.51 38.14
CA VAL A 18 -11.99 -25.64 36.69
C VAL A 18 -12.33 -24.28 36.08
N LEU A 19 -13.09 -23.41 36.75
CA LEU A 19 -13.37 -22.06 36.24
C LEU A 19 -12.11 -21.18 36.23
N THR A 20 -11.20 -21.35 37.20
CA THR A 20 -9.91 -20.64 37.22
C THR A 20 -8.91 -21.25 36.23
N ALA A 21 -8.93 -22.56 35.98
CA ALA A 21 -8.12 -23.20 34.94
C ALA A 21 -8.62 -22.87 33.52
N VAL A 22 -9.94 -22.74 33.32
CA VAL A 22 -10.54 -22.28 32.06
C VAL A 22 -10.34 -20.78 31.87
N LEU A 23 -10.32 -19.96 32.93
CA LEU A 23 -9.90 -18.55 32.84
C LEU A 23 -8.38 -18.39 32.62
N MET A 24 -7.53 -19.25 33.18
CA MET A 24 -6.07 -19.20 32.97
C MET A 24 -5.62 -19.74 31.61
N VAL A 25 -6.44 -20.53 30.91
CA VAL A 25 -6.15 -20.98 29.53
C VAL A 25 -6.54 -19.92 28.47
N ILE A 26 -7.24 -18.84 28.85
CA ILE A 26 -7.58 -17.73 27.93
C ILE A 26 -6.47 -16.67 27.81
N PHE A 27 -5.45 -16.66 28.68
CA PHE A 27 -4.19 -16.00 28.35
C PHE A 27 -3.34 -16.92 27.47
N SER A 28 -3.86 -17.24 26.29
CA SER A 28 -2.96 -17.58 25.17
C SER A 28 -2.07 -16.36 24.99
N ALA A 29 -0.77 -16.52 25.26
CA ALA A 29 0.22 -15.53 24.89
C ALA A 29 -0.01 -15.18 23.43
N VAL A 30 -0.56 -14.00 23.17
CA VAL A 30 -0.74 -13.49 21.82
C VAL A 30 0.67 -13.24 21.31
N ALA A 31 1.17 -14.19 20.54
CA ALA A 31 2.36 -13.95 19.73
C ALA A 31 2.10 -12.68 18.92
N LEU A 32 3.06 -11.76 18.92
CA LEU A 32 3.09 -10.65 17.98
C LEU A 32 2.85 -11.22 16.57
N ALA A 33 1.67 -10.96 16.01
CA ALA A 33 1.43 -11.23 14.61
C ALA A 33 2.21 -10.18 13.83
N ASP A 34 3.24 -10.62 13.11
CA ASP A 34 3.95 -9.75 12.17
C ASP A 34 2.96 -9.15 11.16
N PRO A 35 3.13 -7.88 10.76
CA PRO A 35 2.31 -7.33 9.70
C PRO A 35 2.55 -8.10 8.39
N PRO A 36 1.58 -8.13 7.47
CA PRO A 36 1.75 -8.80 6.18
C PRO A 36 2.99 -8.30 5.43
N GLY A 37 3.69 -9.21 4.76
CA GLY A 37 4.75 -8.86 3.81
C GLY A 37 4.22 -8.40 2.44
N ARG A 38 2.89 -8.28 2.27
CA ARG A 38 2.24 -7.90 1.02
C ARG A 38 1.15 -6.85 1.24
N VAL A 39 0.85 -6.13 0.16
CA VAL A 39 -0.29 -5.19 0.00
C VAL A 39 -0.88 -5.36 -1.40
N ALA A 40 -2.02 -4.71 -1.65
CA ALA A 40 -2.61 -4.57 -2.97
C ALA A 40 -2.39 -3.13 -3.48
N ARG A 41 -1.57 -2.94 -4.50
CA ARG A 41 -1.35 -1.61 -5.09
C ARG A 41 -2.51 -1.25 -6.01
N LEU A 42 -3.13 -0.08 -5.83
CA LEU A 42 -3.97 0.51 -6.89
C LEU A 42 -3.07 0.95 -8.06
N GLN A 43 -2.93 0.07 -9.05
CA GLN A 43 -1.99 0.22 -10.15
C GLN A 43 -2.60 0.99 -11.32
N TYR A 44 -3.89 0.81 -11.55
CA TYR A 44 -4.60 1.44 -12.66
C TYR A 44 -5.99 1.85 -12.24
N MET A 45 -6.45 2.98 -12.76
CA MET A 45 -7.83 3.42 -12.69
C MET A 45 -8.19 4.24 -13.92
N THR A 46 -9.44 4.10 -14.37
CA THR A 46 -10.10 5.00 -15.33
C THR A 46 -11.52 5.25 -14.87
N GLY A 47 -12.06 6.43 -15.17
CA GLY A 47 -13.35 6.86 -14.64
C GLY A 47 -13.28 7.14 -13.14
N ASP A 48 -14.45 7.20 -12.51
CA ASP A 48 -14.56 7.48 -11.08
C ASP A 48 -14.36 6.20 -10.26
N VAL A 49 -13.22 6.14 -9.58
CA VAL A 49 -12.84 5.05 -8.68
C VAL A 49 -12.65 5.63 -7.29
N SER A 50 -13.29 5.04 -6.29
CA SER A 50 -13.24 5.47 -4.90
C SER A 50 -12.72 4.36 -3.99
N VAL A 51 -12.06 4.77 -2.92
CA VAL A 51 -11.56 3.88 -1.85
C VAL A 51 -12.17 4.33 -0.53
N GLN A 52 -12.56 3.38 0.31
CA GLN A 52 -12.85 3.60 1.73
C GLN A 52 -11.80 2.87 2.55
N PRO A 53 -10.84 3.59 3.17
CA PRO A 53 -9.82 2.96 3.98
C PRO A 53 -10.40 2.30 5.25
N GLY A 54 -9.79 1.19 5.67
CA GLY A 54 -10.15 0.50 6.90
C GLY A 54 -10.08 1.42 8.13
N GLY A 55 -11.06 1.30 9.03
CA GLY A 55 -11.15 2.08 10.27
C GLY A 55 -11.76 3.49 10.10
N VAL A 56 -12.07 3.92 8.89
CA VAL A 56 -12.86 5.13 8.61
C VAL A 56 -14.06 4.81 7.72
N ASN A 57 -15.09 5.65 7.76
CA ASN A 57 -16.35 5.40 7.05
C ASN A 57 -16.51 6.24 5.78
N ASP A 58 -15.53 7.07 5.45
CA ASP A 58 -15.59 7.98 4.31
C ASP A 58 -14.96 7.36 3.07
N TRP A 59 -15.64 7.58 1.96
CA TRP A 59 -15.09 7.33 0.63
C TRP A 59 -14.30 8.54 0.17
N VAL A 60 -13.17 8.27 -0.48
CA VAL A 60 -12.34 9.27 -1.17
C VAL A 60 -12.03 8.79 -2.58
N ALA A 61 -11.79 9.71 -3.50
CA ALA A 61 -11.31 9.35 -4.82
C ALA A 61 -9.97 8.60 -4.72
N GLY A 62 -9.85 7.51 -5.47
CA GLY A 62 -8.66 6.67 -5.53
C GLY A 62 -7.43 7.43 -6.04
N VAL A 63 -6.25 6.97 -5.61
CA VAL A 63 -4.96 7.53 -6.03
C VAL A 63 -4.07 6.38 -6.45
N ILE A 64 -3.50 6.45 -7.66
CA ILE A 64 -2.51 5.48 -8.15
C ILE A 64 -1.38 5.36 -7.12
N ASN A 65 -0.82 4.15 -7.00
CA ASN A 65 0.21 3.80 -6.00
C ASN A 65 -0.27 3.76 -4.55
N ARG A 66 -1.52 4.10 -4.23
CA ARG A 66 -2.02 3.87 -2.88
C ARG A 66 -1.99 2.36 -2.59
N PRO A 67 -1.31 1.91 -1.51
CA PRO A 67 -1.41 0.54 -1.05
C PRO A 67 -2.76 0.35 -0.35
N LEU A 68 -3.44 -0.72 -0.70
CA LEU A 68 -4.65 -1.21 -0.07
C LEU A 68 -4.34 -2.48 0.75
N THR A 69 -5.02 -2.64 1.86
CA THR A 69 -4.83 -3.72 2.82
C THR A 69 -6.15 -4.24 3.37
N THR A 70 -6.10 -5.17 4.32
CA THR A 70 -7.26 -5.71 5.02
C THR A 70 -8.22 -4.60 5.48
N ALA A 71 -9.51 -4.81 5.21
CA ALA A 71 -10.63 -3.92 5.43
C ALA A 71 -10.74 -2.67 4.53
N ASP A 72 -9.82 -2.47 3.58
CA ASP A 72 -10.02 -1.45 2.55
C ASP A 72 -11.09 -1.89 1.55
N ARG A 73 -11.91 -0.92 1.12
CA ARG A 73 -12.93 -1.11 0.09
C ARG A 73 -12.62 -0.31 -1.14
N LEU A 74 -13.04 -0.84 -2.28
CA LEU A 74 -12.93 -0.23 -3.60
C LEU A 74 -14.31 -0.18 -4.25
N TRP A 75 -14.65 0.97 -4.82
CA TRP A 75 -15.81 1.17 -5.66
C TRP A 75 -15.37 1.70 -7.02
N THR A 76 -15.94 1.12 -8.07
CA THR A 76 -15.76 1.55 -9.46
C THR A 76 -17.13 1.94 -9.99
N ASP A 77 -17.33 3.21 -10.33
CA ASP A 77 -18.63 3.70 -10.78
C ASP A 77 -18.90 3.35 -12.26
N LYS A 78 -20.00 3.87 -12.80
CA LYS A 78 -20.37 3.74 -14.21
C LYS A 78 -19.23 4.19 -15.11
N ASN A 79 -18.87 3.34 -16.07
CA ASN A 79 -17.75 3.55 -17.00
C ASN A 79 -16.37 3.62 -16.34
N ALA A 80 -16.24 3.16 -15.09
CA ALA A 80 -14.96 3.07 -14.42
C ALA A 80 -14.37 1.65 -14.51
N ARG A 81 -13.05 1.55 -14.33
CA ARG A 81 -12.30 0.30 -14.16
C ARG A 81 -11.12 0.54 -13.24
N ALA A 82 -10.71 -0.49 -12.52
CA ALA A 82 -9.51 -0.45 -11.68
C ALA A 82 -8.71 -1.75 -11.78
N GLU A 83 -7.42 -1.68 -11.43
CA GLU A 83 -6.57 -2.84 -11.21
C GLU A 83 -5.84 -2.71 -9.88
N LEU A 84 -5.95 -3.77 -9.07
CA LEU A 84 -5.15 -3.98 -7.87
C LEU A 84 -4.09 -5.06 -8.16
N HIS A 85 -2.82 -4.75 -7.91
CA HIS A 85 -1.71 -5.70 -8.08
C HIS A 85 -1.18 -6.17 -6.72
N LEU A 86 -1.01 -7.47 -6.56
CA LEU A 86 -0.69 -8.13 -5.28
C LEU A 86 0.60 -8.96 -5.35
N GLY A 87 1.43 -8.74 -6.38
CA GLY A 87 2.67 -9.47 -6.62
C GLY A 87 2.46 -10.67 -7.54
N SER A 88 2.04 -11.81 -7.00
CA SER A 88 1.74 -13.02 -7.80
C SER A 88 0.35 -13.02 -8.44
N ALA A 89 -0.47 -12.00 -8.17
CA ALA A 89 -1.85 -11.92 -8.61
C ALA A 89 -2.25 -10.49 -8.98
N ALA A 90 -3.21 -10.38 -9.90
CA ALA A 90 -3.84 -9.13 -10.28
C ALA A 90 -5.37 -9.29 -10.18
N MET A 91 -6.02 -8.30 -9.56
CA MET A 91 -7.48 -8.18 -9.49
C MET A 91 -7.90 -7.01 -10.37
N ARG A 92 -8.74 -7.29 -11.35
CA ARG A 92 -9.27 -6.33 -12.29
C ARG A 92 -10.75 -6.17 -12.07
N VAL A 93 -11.16 -4.93 -11.87
CA VAL A 93 -12.47 -4.56 -11.36
C VAL A 93 -13.17 -3.77 -12.47
N SER A 94 -14.33 -4.26 -12.92
CA SER A 94 -15.12 -3.63 -13.98
C SER A 94 -16.01 -2.52 -13.43
N ALA A 95 -16.86 -1.93 -14.27
CA ALA A 95 -17.79 -0.89 -13.84
C ALA A 95 -18.81 -1.41 -12.80
N GLU A 96 -19.34 -0.48 -12.00
CA GLU A 96 -20.38 -0.72 -10.98
C GLU A 96 -20.04 -1.83 -9.98
N THR A 97 -18.75 -2.01 -9.68
CA THR A 97 -18.26 -3.11 -8.84
C THR A 97 -17.83 -2.62 -7.47
N SER A 98 -18.34 -3.29 -6.42
CA SER A 98 -18.00 -3.06 -5.01
C SER A 98 -17.22 -4.25 -4.48
N LEU A 99 -16.03 -3.98 -3.96
CA LEU A 99 -15.08 -4.99 -3.50
C LEU A 99 -14.51 -4.58 -2.14
N THR A 100 -14.40 -5.53 -1.22
CA THR A 100 -13.68 -5.37 0.06
C THR A 100 -12.56 -6.39 0.17
N LEU A 101 -11.35 -5.95 0.51
CA LEU A 101 -10.25 -6.86 0.88
C LEU A 101 -10.47 -7.32 2.32
N THR A 102 -11.22 -8.40 2.53
CA THR A 102 -11.60 -8.85 3.89
C THR A 102 -10.44 -9.47 4.65
N ASN A 103 -9.46 -10.05 3.95
CA ASN A 103 -8.22 -10.53 4.55
C ASN A 103 -7.09 -10.46 3.52
N LEU A 104 -6.03 -9.72 3.83
CA LEU A 104 -4.83 -9.67 3.00
C LEU A 104 -3.58 -9.92 3.86
N THR A 105 -3.12 -11.16 3.83
CA THR A 105 -1.87 -11.62 4.49
C THR A 105 -0.98 -12.33 3.49
N ASP A 106 0.21 -12.76 3.92
CA ASP A 106 1.10 -13.52 3.06
C ASP A 106 0.52 -14.88 2.62
N GLN A 107 -0.39 -15.45 3.41
CA GLN A 107 -1.00 -16.76 3.18
C GLN A 107 -2.45 -16.67 2.71
N THR A 108 -3.16 -15.59 2.99
CA THR A 108 -4.59 -15.48 2.69
C THR A 108 -4.88 -14.21 1.91
N VAL A 109 -5.56 -14.37 0.78
CA VAL A 109 -6.22 -13.31 0.04
C VAL A 109 -7.70 -13.66 0.02
N GLN A 110 -8.48 -12.95 0.83
CA GLN A 110 -9.92 -13.08 0.90
C GLN A 110 -10.55 -11.76 0.42
N VAL A 111 -11.53 -11.89 -0.46
CA VAL A 111 -12.17 -10.75 -1.12
C VAL A 111 -13.67 -10.94 -1.05
N GLU A 112 -14.37 -9.95 -0.51
CA GLU A 112 -15.81 -9.83 -0.61
C GLU A 112 -16.16 -9.06 -1.87
N LEU A 113 -16.97 -9.67 -2.74
CA LEU A 113 -17.52 -9.07 -3.96
C LEU A 113 -19.03 -8.91 -3.77
N ASP A 114 -19.45 -7.70 -3.41
CA ASP A 114 -20.87 -7.42 -3.13
C ASP A 114 -21.69 -7.46 -4.42
N GLN A 115 -21.15 -6.87 -5.48
CA GLN A 115 -21.76 -6.80 -6.80
C GLN A 115 -20.71 -6.50 -7.88
N GLY A 116 -21.08 -6.70 -9.14
CA GLY A 116 -20.30 -6.31 -10.30
C GLY A 116 -19.40 -7.43 -10.80
N THR A 117 -18.29 -7.08 -11.46
CA THR A 117 -17.43 -8.04 -12.14
C THR A 117 -15.97 -7.90 -11.69
N LEU A 118 -15.41 -9.02 -11.24
CA LEU A 118 -14.00 -9.18 -10.88
C LEU A 118 -13.35 -10.22 -11.81
N ASN A 119 -12.26 -9.84 -12.49
CA ASN A 119 -11.32 -10.79 -13.08
C ASN A 119 -10.12 -10.92 -12.13
N LEU A 120 -9.83 -12.14 -11.69
CA LEU A 120 -8.69 -12.47 -10.85
C LEU A 120 -7.73 -13.35 -11.64
N ARG A 121 -6.52 -12.85 -11.87
CA ARG A 121 -5.41 -13.66 -12.34
C ARG A 121 -4.46 -13.99 -11.20
N VAL A 122 -4.17 -15.27 -11.02
CA VAL A 122 -3.15 -15.77 -10.09
C VAL A 122 -2.08 -16.49 -10.90
N ARG A 123 -0.91 -15.86 -11.07
CA ARG A 123 0.23 -16.43 -11.81
C ARG A 123 0.88 -17.59 -11.06
N HIS A 124 0.94 -17.47 -9.73
CA HIS A 124 1.49 -18.50 -8.86
C HIS A 124 0.68 -18.59 -7.57
N LEU A 125 0.22 -19.80 -7.24
CA LEU A 125 -0.46 -20.13 -6.00
C LEU A 125 0.48 -20.96 -5.13
N TYR A 126 1.03 -20.37 -4.06
CA TYR A 126 1.98 -21.09 -3.23
C TYR A 126 1.31 -22.16 -2.36
N ARG A 127 2.12 -23.12 -1.89
CA ARG A 127 1.65 -24.13 -0.94
C ARG A 127 1.16 -23.44 0.33
N GLY A 128 -0.10 -23.66 0.68
CA GLY A 128 -0.73 -23.07 1.86
C GLY A 128 -1.28 -21.67 1.64
N GLU A 129 -1.06 -21.06 0.46
CA GLU A 129 -1.78 -19.85 0.09
C GLU A 129 -3.23 -20.16 -0.26
N ILE A 130 -4.11 -19.25 0.14
CA ILE A 130 -5.54 -19.33 -0.06
C ILE A 130 -5.96 -18.06 -0.78
N TYR A 131 -6.64 -18.24 -1.92
CA TYR A 131 -7.40 -17.19 -2.58
C TYR A 131 -8.87 -17.58 -2.49
N GLU A 132 -9.66 -16.75 -1.81
CA GLU A 132 -11.08 -16.96 -1.57
C GLU A 132 -11.87 -15.73 -1.99
N ILE A 133 -12.86 -15.93 -2.86
CA ILE A 133 -13.79 -14.88 -3.31
C ILE A 133 -15.16 -15.17 -2.74
N ASP A 134 -15.63 -14.27 -1.89
CA ASP A 134 -16.89 -14.36 -1.17
C ASP A 134 -17.94 -13.51 -1.87
N THR A 135 -19.07 -14.13 -2.15
CA THR A 135 -20.21 -13.52 -2.85
C THR A 135 -21.50 -13.82 -2.08
N PRO A 136 -22.63 -13.19 -2.41
CA PRO A 136 -23.91 -13.49 -1.76
C PRO A 136 -24.35 -14.97 -1.84
N ASN A 137 -23.94 -15.68 -2.90
CA ASN A 137 -24.43 -17.05 -3.17
C ASN A 137 -23.40 -18.15 -2.85
N LEU A 138 -22.11 -17.82 -2.75
CA LEU A 138 -21.04 -18.78 -2.52
C LEU A 138 -19.73 -18.12 -2.08
N ALA A 139 -18.87 -18.91 -1.46
CA ALA A 139 -17.44 -18.66 -1.33
C ALA A 139 -16.67 -19.57 -2.29
N PHE A 140 -15.80 -19.01 -3.13
CA PHE A 140 -15.00 -19.75 -4.10
C PHE A 140 -13.54 -19.78 -3.69
N THR A 141 -13.02 -20.97 -3.36
CA THR A 141 -11.60 -21.16 -3.05
C THR A 141 -10.85 -21.69 -4.27
N LEU A 142 -9.78 -21.00 -4.70
CA LEU A 142 -8.91 -21.48 -5.78
C LEU A 142 -8.10 -22.69 -5.32
N THR A 143 -7.99 -23.71 -6.18
CA THR A 143 -7.14 -24.89 -5.94
C THR A 143 -5.94 -24.95 -6.89
N LYS A 144 -5.93 -24.14 -7.96
CA LYS A 144 -4.81 -23.98 -8.90
C LYS A 144 -4.58 -22.51 -9.24
N SER A 145 -3.37 -22.16 -9.67
CA SER A 145 -3.14 -20.89 -10.36
C SER A 145 -3.94 -20.84 -11.67
N GLY A 146 -4.29 -19.64 -12.13
CA GLY A 146 -5.25 -19.50 -13.22
C GLY A 146 -5.79 -18.10 -13.43
N GLU A 147 -6.76 -18.00 -14.34
CA GLU A 147 -7.53 -16.80 -14.64
C GLU A 147 -9.01 -17.11 -14.40
N TYR A 148 -9.62 -16.32 -13.52
CA TYR A 148 -10.96 -16.52 -12.99
C TYR A 148 -11.75 -15.24 -13.19
N ARG A 149 -13.06 -15.36 -13.45
CA ARG A 149 -13.98 -14.24 -13.45
C ARG A 149 -15.16 -14.54 -12.55
N PHE A 150 -15.57 -13.54 -11.79
CA PHE A 150 -16.70 -13.56 -10.88
C PHE A 150 -17.64 -12.42 -11.27
N ASP A 151 -18.90 -12.76 -11.51
CA ASP A 151 -19.95 -11.78 -11.76
C ASP A 151 -21.03 -11.94 -10.68
N VAL A 152 -21.39 -10.86 -10.01
CA VAL A 152 -22.46 -10.81 -9.02
C VAL A 152 -23.48 -9.78 -9.48
N ASP A 153 -24.73 -10.19 -9.65
CA ASP A 153 -25.76 -9.30 -10.15
C ASP A 153 -26.10 -8.18 -9.14
N PRO A 154 -26.63 -7.03 -9.62
CA PRO A 154 -26.96 -5.91 -8.75
C PRO A 154 -28.03 -6.23 -7.69
N ASN A 155 -28.76 -7.34 -7.80
CA ASN A 155 -29.71 -7.80 -6.79
C ASN A 155 -29.07 -8.76 -5.76
N GLY A 156 -27.97 -9.43 -6.11
CA GLY A 156 -27.28 -10.42 -5.29
C GLY A 156 -27.88 -11.83 -5.38
N ASP A 157 -28.86 -12.03 -6.28
CA ASP A 157 -29.58 -13.30 -6.44
C ASP A 157 -28.78 -14.32 -7.26
N THR A 158 -27.80 -13.84 -8.04
CA THR A 158 -26.96 -14.69 -8.90
C THR A 158 -25.48 -14.35 -8.73
N SER A 159 -24.67 -15.40 -8.52
CA SER A 159 -23.22 -15.34 -8.68
C SER A 159 -22.79 -16.27 -9.82
N VAL A 160 -21.95 -15.80 -10.73
CA VAL A 160 -21.37 -16.59 -11.82
C VAL A 160 -19.87 -16.70 -11.60
N VAL A 161 -19.33 -17.91 -11.71
CA VAL A 161 -17.89 -18.17 -11.72
C VAL A 161 -17.50 -18.73 -13.06
N THR A 162 -16.65 -18.02 -13.78
CA THR A 162 -16.02 -18.48 -15.02
C THR A 162 -14.56 -18.79 -14.74
N VAL A 163 -14.12 -20.00 -15.07
CA VAL A 163 -12.72 -20.42 -14.91
C VAL A 163 -12.13 -20.56 -16.30
N TRP A 164 -11.37 -19.57 -16.74
CA TRP A 164 -10.68 -19.64 -18.03
C TRP A 164 -9.58 -20.68 -17.98
N HIS A 165 -8.71 -20.56 -16.97
CA HIS A 165 -7.63 -21.50 -16.69
C HIS A 165 -7.56 -21.73 -15.19
N GLY A 166 -7.22 -22.95 -14.78
CA GLY A 166 -7.12 -23.31 -13.37
C GLY A 166 -8.28 -24.17 -12.89
N GLU A 167 -8.59 -24.07 -11.60
CA GLU A 167 -9.55 -24.91 -10.91
C GLU A 167 -9.87 -24.31 -9.53
N GLY A 168 -11.10 -24.46 -9.07
CA GLY A 168 -11.49 -24.10 -7.72
C GLY A 168 -12.77 -24.79 -7.27
N GLU A 169 -13.18 -24.47 -6.05
CA GLU A 169 -14.32 -25.07 -5.39
C GLU A 169 -15.24 -24.00 -4.82
N ALA A 170 -16.50 -24.00 -5.27
CA ALA A 170 -17.57 -23.21 -4.68
C ALA A 170 -18.15 -23.93 -3.46
N THR A 171 -18.34 -23.17 -2.39
CA THR A 171 -18.88 -23.64 -1.10
C THR A 171 -19.99 -22.74 -0.60
N GLY A 172 -20.88 -23.33 0.20
CA GLY A 172 -22.15 -22.78 0.66
C GLY A 172 -22.77 -23.75 1.66
N GLN A 173 -24.09 -23.73 1.83
CA GLN A 173 -24.83 -24.69 2.66
C GLN A 173 -25.01 -26.06 1.98
N GLY A 174 -24.86 -26.13 0.65
CA GLY A 174 -24.93 -27.37 -0.12
C GLY A 174 -23.59 -28.14 -0.20
N ARG A 175 -23.59 -29.23 -0.98
CA ARG A 175 -22.35 -29.94 -1.32
C ARG A 175 -21.47 -29.05 -2.19
N ALA A 176 -20.19 -29.01 -1.87
CA ALA A 176 -19.20 -28.23 -2.61
C ALA A 176 -19.16 -28.60 -4.11
N VAL A 177 -19.01 -27.58 -4.96
CA VAL A 177 -19.06 -27.68 -6.42
C VAL A 177 -17.70 -27.33 -7.00
N LYS A 178 -17.09 -28.28 -7.68
CA LYS A 178 -15.82 -28.09 -8.36
C LYS A 178 -16.03 -27.45 -9.74
N VAL A 179 -15.37 -26.34 -10.01
CA VAL A 179 -15.36 -25.67 -11.32
C VAL A 179 -13.95 -25.74 -11.90
N LYS A 180 -13.83 -26.24 -13.14
CA LYS A 180 -12.56 -26.48 -13.82
C LYS A 180 -12.36 -25.45 -14.93
N GLY A 181 -11.13 -25.35 -15.45
CA GLY A 181 -10.84 -24.60 -16.67
C GLY A 181 -11.80 -24.90 -17.81
N ASP A 182 -12.06 -23.86 -18.61
CA ASP A 182 -13.00 -23.83 -19.73
C ASP A 182 -14.48 -24.04 -19.35
N HIS A 183 -14.83 -23.96 -18.07
CA HIS A 183 -16.21 -24.04 -17.59
C HIS A 183 -16.68 -22.73 -16.96
N MET A 184 -17.99 -22.52 -16.99
CA MET A 184 -18.71 -21.50 -16.24
C MET A 184 -19.79 -22.15 -15.38
N ALA A 185 -19.91 -21.73 -14.12
CA ALA A 185 -20.96 -22.16 -13.21
C ALA A 185 -21.78 -20.96 -12.75
N ARG A 186 -23.10 -21.01 -13.00
CA ARG A 186 -24.06 -20.01 -12.51
C ARG A 186 -24.76 -20.55 -11.26
N PHE A 187 -24.67 -19.83 -10.16
CA PHE A 187 -25.27 -20.17 -8.87
C PHE A 187 -26.46 -19.25 -8.57
N THR A 188 -27.51 -19.84 -8.01
CA THR A 188 -28.78 -19.17 -7.70
C THR A 188 -29.38 -19.75 -6.41
N GLY A 189 -30.42 -19.11 -5.87
CA GLY A 189 -31.11 -19.62 -4.68
C GLY A 189 -30.28 -19.45 -3.40
N GLY A 190 -29.57 -18.33 -3.28
CA GLY A 190 -28.72 -18.01 -2.14
C GLY A 190 -27.57 -19.00 -1.98
N THR A 191 -27.30 -19.39 -0.75
CA THR A 191 -26.16 -20.25 -0.39
C THR A 191 -26.45 -21.75 -0.54
N SER A 192 -27.58 -22.14 -1.15
CA SER A 192 -27.95 -23.54 -1.39
C SER A 192 -27.02 -24.28 -2.37
N LEU A 193 -26.22 -23.53 -3.14
CA LEU A 193 -25.41 -24.00 -4.27
C LEU A 193 -26.22 -24.63 -5.41
N ALA A 194 -27.50 -24.26 -5.57
CA ALA A 194 -28.24 -24.60 -6.78
C ALA A 194 -27.55 -23.95 -8.00
N HIS A 195 -27.13 -24.76 -8.97
CA HIS A 195 -26.25 -24.30 -10.04
C HIS A 195 -26.50 -24.97 -11.39
N GLN A 196 -26.02 -24.30 -12.43
CA GLN A 196 -25.93 -24.82 -13.79
C GLN A 196 -24.50 -24.63 -14.28
N ILE A 197 -23.92 -25.67 -14.89
CA ILE A 197 -22.59 -25.63 -15.50
C ILE A 197 -22.76 -25.52 -17.02
N TYR A 198 -21.94 -24.67 -17.61
CA TYR A 198 -21.85 -24.41 -19.04
C TYR A 198 -20.41 -24.64 -19.49
N ASP A 199 -20.25 -25.25 -20.65
CA ASP A 199 -18.97 -25.42 -21.32
C ASP A 199 -18.71 -24.22 -22.27
N ASP A 200 -17.44 -23.94 -22.57
CA ASP A 200 -17.01 -22.91 -23.54
C ASP A 200 -17.57 -21.49 -23.26
N PRO A 201 -17.21 -20.89 -22.12
CA PRO A 201 -17.63 -19.53 -21.79
C PRO A 201 -17.13 -18.51 -22.83
N ARG A 202 -17.97 -17.51 -23.13
CA ARG A 202 -17.61 -16.46 -24.08
C ARG A 202 -16.98 -15.27 -23.38
N ARG A 203 -15.85 -14.81 -23.93
CA ARG A 203 -15.18 -13.59 -23.49
C ARG A 203 -15.89 -12.35 -24.01
N ASP A 204 -15.89 -11.29 -23.21
CA ASP A 204 -16.37 -9.96 -23.57
C ASP A 204 -15.23 -8.93 -23.66
N GLY A 205 -15.57 -7.66 -23.93
CA GLY A 205 -14.58 -6.59 -24.05
C GLY A 205 -13.87 -6.22 -22.74
N PHE A 206 -14.40 -6.62 -21.57
CA PHE A 206 -13.68 -6.51 -20.32
C PHE A 206 -12.60 -7.59 -20.21
N ASP A 207 -12.90 -8.82 -20.62
CA ASP A 207 -11.92 -9.92 -20.67
C ASP A 207 -10.78 -9.62 -21.65
N ASP A 208 -11.09 -9.02 -22.81
CA ASP A 208 -10.06 -8.59 -23.77
C ASP A 208 -9.13 -7.52 -23.18
N TRP A 209 -9.68 -6.57 -22.43
CA TRP A 209 -8.89 -5.56 -21.72
C TRP A 209 -8.01 -6.20 -20.64
N CYS A 210 -8.52 -7.16 -19.88
CA CYS A 210 -7.73 -7.91 -18.89
C CYS A 210 -6.55 -8.63 -19.55
N ARG A 211 -6.81 -9.31 -20.68
CA ARG A 211 -5.79 -10.06 -21.42
C ARG A 211 -4.66 -9.19 -21.97
N VAL A 212 -4.95 -7.96 -22.42
CA VAL A 212 -3.90 -7.02 -22.85
C VAL A 212 -2.98 -6.65 -21.69
N ARG A 213 -3.53 -6.45 -20.49
CA ARG A 213 -2.74 -6.14 -19.29
C ARG A 213 -1.94 -7.35 -18.83
N ASP A 214 -2.51 -8.54 -18.93
CA ASP A 214 -1.82 -9.79 -18.66
C ASP A 214 -0.61 -10.02 -19.56
N GLN A 215 -0.76 -9.73 -20.85
CA GLN A 215 0.34 -9.79 -21.80
C GLN A 215 1.44 -8.77 -21.46
N ARG A 216 1.09 -7.55 -21.04
CA ARG A 216 2.07 -6.56 -20.57
C ARG A 216 2.87 -7.09 -19.38
N GLU A 217 2.21 -7.70 -18.41
CA GLU A 217 2.86 -8.28 -17.23
C GLU A 217 3.76 -9.48 -17.59
N ASP A 218 3.31 -10.38 -18.46
CA ASP A 218 4.07 -11.58 -18.85
C ASP A 218 5.31 -11.29 -19.68
N HIS A 219 5.27 -10.21 -20.48
CA HIS A 219 6.38 -9.80 -21.34
C HIS A 219 7.30 -8.76 -20.67
N SER A 220 7.11 -8.51 -19.38
CA SER A 220 7.86 -7.54 -18.58
C SER A 220 9.35 -7.93 -18.48
N TYR A 221 10.24 -7.12 -19.09
CA TYR A 221 11.68 -7.31 -19.08
C TYR A 221 12.37 -7.18 -17.69
N PRO A 222 11.86 -6.42 -16.69
CA PRO A 222 12.46 -6.25 -15.37
C PRO A 222 12.55 -7.57 -14.60
N ALA A 223 11.79 -8.61 -14.97
CA ALA A 223 11.90 -9.95 -14.39
C ALA A 223 13.31 -10.57 -14.49
N ARG A 224 14.19 -10.00 -15.35
CA ARG A 224 15.62 -10.36 -15.42
C ARG A 224 16.46 -9.82 -14.26
N TYR A 225 16.04 -8.72 -13.65
CA TYR A 225 16.79 -7.99 -12.63
C TYR A 225 16.08 -7.94 -11.29
N VAL A 226 14.77 -8.18 -11.29
CA VAL A 226 13.89 -8.02 -10.14
C VAL A 226 13.10 -9.30 -9.94
N SER A 227 12.88 -9.68 -8.67
CA SER A 227 11.96 -10.75 -8.34
C SER A 227 10.58 -10.49 -8.99
N PRO A 228 9.95 -11.49 -9.63
CA PRO A 228 8.66 -11.33 -10.30
C PRO A 228 7.49 -11.01 -9.36
N TYR A 229 7.76 -10.94 -8.05
CA TYR A 229 6.81 -10.63 -6.98
C TYR A 229 6.95 -9.19 -6.45
N VAL A 230 7.93 -8.41 -6.95
CA VAL A 230 8.01 -6.98 -6.65
C VAL A 230 6.86 -6.28 -7.37
N ILE A 231 5.92 -5.77 -6.59
CA ILE A 231 4.76 -5.04 -7.10
C ILE A 231 5.23 -3.76 -7.78
N GLY A 232 4.81 -3.54 -9.04
CA GLY A 232 5.14 -2.35 -9.82
C GLY A 232 6.46 -2.41 -10.59
N ALA A 233 7.17 -3.53 -10.57
CA ALA A 233 8.37 -3.70 -11.38
C ALA A 233 8.09 -3.55 -12.87
N GLU A 234 6.90 -3.94 -13.33
CA GLU A 234 6.42 -3.87 -14.71
C GLU A 234 6.29 -2.47 -15.30
N ASP A 235 6.26 -1.43 -14.46
CA ASP A 235 6.25 -0.05 -14.94
C ASP A 235 7.68 0.46 -15.21
N LEU A 236 8.73 -0.17 -14.67
CA LEU A 236 10.10 0.38 -14.69
C LEU A 236 10.67 0.55 -16.11
N ASP A 237 10.35 -0.33 -17.05
CA ASP A 237 10.87 -0.25 -18.42
C ASP A 237 10.36 0.97 -19.19
N ASP A 238 9.14 1.41 -18.88
CA ASP A 238 8.50 2.53 -19.58
C ASP A 238 9.07 3.88 -19.11
N TYR A 239 9.75 3.92 -17.96
CA TYR A 239 10.14 5.16 -17.27
C TYR A 239 11.61 5.24 -16.87
N GLY A 240 12.46 4.32 -17.30
CA GLY A 240 13.88 4.34 -16.95
C GLY A 240 14.73 3.36 -17.74
N THR A 241 15.98 3.21 -17.32
CA THR A 241 16.94 2.32 -17.99
C THR A 241 17.74 1.52 -16.97
N TRP A 242 17.96 0.24 -17.27
CA TRP A 242 18.83 -0.62 -16.49
C TRP A 242 20.31 -0.38 -16.86
N ARG A 243 21.18 -0.33 -15.86
CA ARG A 243 22.64 -0.16 -16.01
C ARG A 243 23.37 -1.11 -15.08
N GLU A 244 24.46 -1.70 -15.56
CA GLU A 244 25.37 -2.47 -14.72
C GLU A 244 26.39 -1.55 -14.06
N VAL A 245 26.44 -1.57 -12.72
CA VAL A 245 27.42 -0.83 -11.93
C VAL A 245 28.22 -1.81 -11.08
N PRO A 246 29.56 -1.90 -11.22
CA PRO A 246 30.35 -2.96 -10.57
C PRO A 246 30.16 -3.10 -9.06
N SER A 247 29.86 -2.01 -8.35
CA SER A 247 29.64 -2.02 -6.89
C SER A 247 28.24 -2.48 -6.47
N TYR A 248 27.26 -2.50 -7.38
CA TYR A 248 25.84 -2.72 -7.05
C TYR A 248 25.16 -3.79 -7.92
N GLY A 249 25.75 -4.18 -9.05
CA GLY A 249 25.11 -4.97 -10.10
C GLY A 249 24.15 -4.12 -10.93
N ALA A 250 23.05 -4.72 -11.37
CA ALA A 250 22.02 -4.04 -12.14
C ALA A 250 21.29 -3.00 -11.29
N ILE A 251 21.34 -1.74 -11.71
CA ILE A 251 20.58 -0.63 -11.13
C ILE A 251 19.61 -0.08 -12.17
N TRP A 252 18.42 0.33 -11.74
CA TRP A 252 17.46 1.02 -12.56
C TRP A 252 17.57 2.53 -12.37
N VAL A 253 17.74 3.27 -13.47
CA VAL A 253 17.88 4.73 -13.47
C VAL A 253 16.62 5.37 -14.04
N PRO A 254 15.84 6.13 -13.24
CA PRO A 254 14.63 6.78 -13.71
C PRO A 254 14.92 7.90 -14.73
N ALA A 255 14.04 8.08 -15.70
CA ALA A 255 14.04 9.20 -16.63
C ALA A 255 13.35 10.41 -15.98
N VAL A 256 14.09 11.16 -15.18
CA VAL A 256 13.59 12.29 -14.36
C VAL A 256 14.36 13.58 -14.64
N ALA A 257 13.79 14.71 -14.21
CA ALA A 257 14.42 16.01 -14.33
C ALA A 257 15.72 16.11 -13.49
N PRO A 258 16.70 16.93 -13.92
CA PRO A 258 17.88 17.22 -13.09
C PRO A 258 17.51 17.73 -11.70
N GLY A 259 18.23 17.26 -10.68
CA GLY A 259 17.95 17.61 -9.28
C GLY A 259 16.81 16.83 -8.63
N TRP A 260 16.14 15.93 -9.36
CA TRP A 260 15.17 15.00 -8.77
C TRP A 260 15.85 14.12 -7.71
N ALA A 261 15.11 13.80 -6.63
CA ALA A 261 15.51 12.85 -5.61
C ALA A 261 14.32 11.97 -5.20
N PRO A 262 14.57 10.72 -4.71
CA PRO A 262 13.53 9.84 -4.21
C PRO A 262 12.75 10.46 -3.03
N TYR A 263 11.48 10.10 -2.90
CA TYR A 263 10.58 10.56 -1.82
C TYR A 263 10.38 12.08 -1.76
N HIS A 264 10.34 12.75 -2.92
CA HIS A 264 10.13 14.19 -3.02
C HIS A 264 8.77 14.57 -3.67
N TYR A 265 8.37 13.84 -4.71
CA TYR A 265 7.11 14.06 -5.45
C TYR A 265 6.09 12.99 -5.06
N GLY A 266 5.23 13.34 -4.11
CA GLY A 266 4.27 12.43 -3.54
C GLY A 266 3.73 13.00 -2.23
N HIS A 267 3.12 12.13 -1.43
CA HIS A 267 2.56 12.49 -0.14
C HIS A 267 2.63 11.33 0.84
N TRP A 268 2.58 11.65 2.14
CA TRP A 268 2.51 10.67 3.20
C TRP A 268 1.05 10.40 3.58
N VAL A 269 0.72 9.13 3.76
CA VAL A 269 -0.57 8.66 4.30
C VAL A 269 -0.32 7.75 5.50
N TRP A 270 -1.32 7.57 6.36
CA TRP A 270 -1.27 6.61 7.46
C TRP A 270 -2.00 5.34 7.05
N VAL A 271 -1.26 4.24 6.90
CA VAL A 271 -1.80 2.92 6.53
C VAL A 271 -1.39 1.90 7.57
N GLU A 272 -2.36 1.37 8.29
CA GLU A 272 -2.12 0.33 9.29
C GLU A 272 -1.96 -1.05 8.62
N PRO A 273 -1.17 -1.97 9.20
CA PRO A 273 -0.45 -1.85 10.47
C PRO A 273 0.92 -1.14 10.38
N TRP A 274 1.31 -0.59 9.22
CA TRP A 274 2.69 -0.09 9.01
C TRP A 274 2.94 1.37 9.41
N GLY A 275 1.90 2.23 9.47
CA GLY A 275 1.99 3.64 9.83
C GLY A 275 2.24 4.57 8.63
N TRP A 276 3.11 5.57 8.81
CA TRP A 276 3.44 6.54 7.76
C TRP A 276 4.00 5.85 6.51
N THR A 277 3.24 5.95 5.41
CA THR A 277 3.46 5.27 4.14
C THR A 277 3.58 6.29 3.02
N TRP A 278 4.58 6.13 2.16
CA TRP A 278 4.78 7.01 1.02
C TRP A 278 3.87 6.62 -0.14
N VAL A 279 3.20 7.58 -0.76
CA VAL A 279 2.48 7.40 -2.04
C VAL A 279 3.13 8.32 -3.05
N ASP A 280 3.86 7.73 -3.99
CA ASP A 280 4.59 8.45 -5.02
C ASP A 280 3.66 8.93 -6.14
N ASP A 281 3.87 10.15 -6.64
CA ASP A 281 3.07 10.69 -7.74
C ASP A 281 3.44 10.04 -9.09
N ALA A 282 4.63 9.46 -9.22
CA ALA A 282 5.07 8.85 -10.45
C ALA A 282 4.47 7.44 -10.63
N PRO A 283 3.91 7.10 -11.82
CA PRO A 283 3.31 5.78 -12.05
C PRO A 283 4.25 4.59 -11.84
N TRP A 284 5.57 4.78 -11.82
CA TRP A 284 6.57 3.74 -11.59
C TRP A 284 7.06 3.68 -10.14
N GLY A 285 6.68 4.65 -9.29
CA GLY A 285 7.29 4.88 -7.98
C GLY A 285 7.05 3.78 -6.95
N PHE A 286 6.03 2.94 -7.11
CA PHE A 286 5.67 1.95 -6.09
C PHE A 286 6.80 0.94 -5.82
N ALA A 287 7.37 0.33 -6.86
CA ALA A 287 8.44 -0.65 -6.68
C ALA A 287 9.66 -0.02 -5.97
N PRO A 288 10.22 1.12 -6.45
CA PRO A 288 11.38 1.72 -5.83
C PRO A 288 11.17 2.38 -4.46
N CYS A 289 9.93 2.70 -4.08
CA CYS A 289 9.61 3.29 -2.78
C CYS A 289 9.31 2.26 -1.68
N HIS A 290 8.90 1.05 -2.05
CA HIS A 290 8.49 0.01 -1.10
C HIS A 290 9.42 -1.22 -1.08
N TYR A 291 10.33 -1.32 -2.04
CA TYR A 291 11.31 -2.40 -2.17
C TYR A 291 12.68 -1.87 -2.59
N GLY A 292 13.73 -2.69 -2.49
CA GLY A 292 15.08 -2.31 -2.97
C GLY A 292 15.76 -1.23 -2.12
N ARG A 293 16.74 -0.51 -2.68
CA ARG A 293 17.41 0.65 -2.07
C ARG A 293 17.83 1.68 -3.12
N TRP A 294 18.06 2.91 -2.70
CA TRP A 294 18.52 3.97 -3.58
C TRP A 294 20.02 4.23 -3.43
N VAL A 295 20.70 4.39 -4.56
CA VAL A 295 22.11 4.79 -4.63
C VAL A 295 22.24 6.09 -5.40
N TYR A 296 23.10 6.98 -4.93
CA TYR A 296 23.54 8.14 -5.70
C TYR A 296 24.94 7.86 -6.27
N TYR A 297 25.02 7.69 -7.59
CA TYR A 297 26.25 7.27 -8.27
C TYR A 297 26.51 8.18 -9.47
N SER A 298 27.75 8.71 -9.57
CA SER A 298 28.18 9.58 -10.68
C SER A 298 27.19 10.72 -11.02
N GLY A 299 26.61 11.35 -10.00
CA GLY A 299 25.73 12.51 -10.15
C GLY A 299 24.25 12.21 -10.42
N TYR A 300 23.83 10.94 -10.44
CA TYR A 300 22.44 10.55 -10.64
C TYR A 300 21.95 9.53 -9.60
N TRP A 301 20.64 9.47 -9.40
CA TRP A 301 19.99 8.44 -8.59
C TRP A 301 19.76 7.17 -9.40
N GLY A 302 20.00 6.02 -8.78
CA GLY A 302 19.60 4.71 -9.29
C GLY A 302 19.00 3.88 -8.17
N TRP A 303 18.07 3.00 -8.53
CA TRP A 303 17.44 2.05 -7.63
C TRP A 303 18.08 0.68 -7.81
N VAL A 304 18.45 0.04 -6.70
CA VAL A 304 19.00 -1.32 -6.66
C VAL A 304 17.91 -2.25 -6.13
N PRO A 305 17.46 -3.25 -6.90
CA PRO A 305 16.48 -4.22 -6.41
C PRO A 305 17.06 -5.10 -5.30
N GLY A 306 16.16 -5.72 -4.54
CA GLY A 306 16.52 -6.86 -3.68
C GLY A 306 16.87 -8.12 -4.50
N PRO A 307 17.27 -9.21 -3.84
CA PRO A 307 17.62 -10.44 -4.53
C PRO A 307 16.46 -11.01 -5.39
N ILE A 308 16.77 -11.48 -6.60
CA ILE A 308 15.77 -11.91 -7.59
C ILE A 308 15.01 -13.18 -7.15
N ALA A 309 15.70 -14.10 -6.46
CA ALA A 309 15.17 -15.43 -6.15
C ALA A 309 14.33 -15.50 -4.86
N VAL A 310 14.05 -14.37 -4.22
CA VAL A 310 13.28 -14.32 -2.96
C VAL A 310 11.99 -13.52 -3.13
N ARG A 311 11.00 -13.82 -2.29
CA ARG A 311 9.78 -13.01 -2.19
C ARG A 311 10.11 -11.72 -1.42
N PRO A 312 9.93 -10.54 -2.02
CA PRO A 312 10.18 -9.28 -1.33
C PRO A 312 9.15 -9.09 -0.21
N ILE A 313 9.53 -8.35 0.83
CA ILE A 313 8.62 -7.98 1.92
C ILE A 313 8.32 -6.49 1.79
N TYR A 314 7.04 -6.16 1.73
CA TYR A 314 6.58 -4.78 1.65
C TYR A 314 7.03 -3.96 2.86
N ALA A 315 7.51 -2.74 2.61
CA ALA A 315 7.75 -1.72 3.63
C ALA A 315 7.00 -0.42 3.25
N PRO A 316 6.47 0.33 4.23
CA PRO A 316 5.66 1.54 3.96
C PRO A 316 6.46 2.67 3.30
N ALA A 317 7.76 2.75 3.59
CA ALA A 317 8.74 3.56 2.91
C ALA A 317 10.13 3.10 3.34
N LEU A 318 11.10 3.18 2.44
CA LEU A 318 12.50 2.84 2.73
C LEU A 318 13.31 4.12 2.91
N VAL A 319 12.99 4.84 3.98
CA VAL A 319 13.61 6.11 4.38
C VAL A 319 14.14 6.02 5.80
N ALA A 320 15.12 6.86 6.13
CA ALA A 320 15.43 7.21 7.51
C ALA A 320 14.84 8.59 7.81
N TRP A 321 14.24 8.74 8.99
CA TRP A 321 13.64 10.00 9.42
C TRP A 321 14.67 10.86 10.13
N ILE A 322 14.59 12.16 9.92
CA ILE A 322 15.39 13.17 10.60
C ILE A 322 14.44 14.12 11.33
N GLY A 323 14.74 14.40 12.60
CA GLY A 323 14.02 15.39 13.38
C GLY A 323 13.56 14.86 14.73
N GLY A 324 12.67 15.60 15.40
CA GLY A 324 12.15 15.27 16.72
C GLY A 324 11.68 16.51 17.49
N SER A 325 11.18 16.32 18.71
CA SER A 325 10.54 17.34 19.56
C SER A 325 11.39 18.59 19.86
N HIS A 326 12.67 18.58 19.48
CA HIS A 326 13.63 19.68 19.65
C HIS A 326 14.42 20.02 18.36
N TRP A 327 14.06 19.46 17.21
CA TRP A 327 14.68 19.80 15.94
C TRP A 327 14.00 21.02 15.31
N GLY A 328 14.59 22.20 15.52
CA GLY A 328 14.14 23.45 14.92
C GLY A 328 14.88 23.72 13.62
N VAL A 329 14.25 23.45 12.48
CA VAL A 329 14.71 23.97 11.18
C VAL A 329 14.30 25.44 11.10
N GLY A 330 15.17 26.33 11.57
CA GLY A 330 14.99 27.79 11.50
C GLY A 330 13.84 28.34 12.36
N LEU A 331 14.10 29.48 13.00
CA LEU A 331 13.23 30.19 13.97
C LEU A 331 11.85 30.66 13.42
N SER A 332 11.38 30.20 12.26
CA SER A 332 10.16 30.69 11.61
C SER A 332 8.99 29.70 11.48
N PHE A 333 9.17 28.38 11.69
CA PHE A 333 8.17 27.40 11.22
C PHE A 333 7.66 26.36 12.24
N GLY A 334 8.16 26.32 13.47
CA GLY A 334 7.75 25.33 14.47
C GLY A 334 8.43 23.97 14.31
N SER A 335 7.77 22.88 14.72
CA SER A 335 8.29 21.52 14.58
C SER A 335 8.23 21.03 13.13
N GLY A 336 9.38 20.65 12.59
CA GLY A 336 9.53 20.11 11.24
C GLY A 336 9.85 18.62 11.25
N VAL A 337 9.58 17.95 10.14
CA VAL A 337 9.93 16.53 9.92
C VAL A 337 10.73 16.43 8.63
N GLY A 338 11.83 15.68 8.67
CA GLY A 338 12.62 15.37 7.49
C GLY A 338 12.84 13.88 7.30
N TRP A 339 13.27 13.51 6.10
CA TRP A 339 13.67 12.15 5.75
C TRP A 339 14.63 12.16 4.55
N PHE A 340 15.29 11.03 4.33
CA PHE A 340 16.09 10.76 3.13
C PHE A 340 16.00 9.26 2.79
N PRO A 341 16.19 8.88 1.51
CA PRO A 341 16.11 7.48 1.08
C PRO A 341 17.22 6.62 1.68
N LEU A 342 16.90 5.39 2.11
CA LEU A 342 17.91 4.44 2.56
C LEU A 342 18.83 4.00 1.41
N GLY A 343 20.13 3.96 1.72
CA GLY A 343 21.22 3.53 0.87
C GLY A 343 21.33 2.02 0.71
N TYR A 344 22.09 1.58 -0.30
CA TYR A 344 22.37 0.16 -0.52
C TYR A 344 23.01 -0.48 0.72
N GLY A 345 22.39 -1.55 1.21
CA GLY A 345 22.80 -2.29 2.41
C GLY A 345 22.42 -1.66 3.75
N GLU A 346 21.71 -0.53 3.75
CA GLU A 346 21.23 0.09 4.99
C GLU A 346 19.95 -0.59 5.49
N PRO A 347 19.86 -0.93 6.79
CA PRO A 347 18.69 -1.60 7.32
C PRO A 347 17.50 -0.62 7.44
N TYR A 348 16.33 -1.08 7.03
CA TYR A 348 15.05 -0.52 7.43
C TYR A 348 14.75 -0.93 8.87
N LEU A 349 14.41 0.06 9.69
CA LEU A 349 14.04 -0.11 11.09
C LEU A 349 12.53 0.12 11.23
N PRO A 350 11.71 -0.93 11.35
CA PRO A 350 10.26 -0.78 11.49
C PRO A 350 9.89 0.07 12.72
N PRO A 351 8.96 1.04 12.59
CA PRO A 351 8.44 1.79 13.73
C PRO A 351 7.33 1.06 14.50
N TYR A 352 6.93 -0.12 14.01
CA TYR A 352 5.93 -1.01 14.58
C TYR A 352 6.58 -2.28 15.13
N ALA A 353 5.88 -2.95 16.04
CA ALA A 353 6.38 -4.16 16.66
C ALA A 353 6.43 -5.33 15.67
N VAL A 354 7.58 -6.00 15.61
CA VAL A 354 7.81 -7.13 14.69
C VAL A 354 8.67 -8.20 15.35
N SER A 355 8.52 -9.43 14.88
CA SER A 355 9.36 -10.57 15.23
C SER A 355 10.75 -10.42 14.63
N ARG A 356 11.69 -11.11 15.27
CA ARG A 356 13.08 -11.18 14.82
C ARG A 356 13.22 -11.67 13.39
N ASN A 357 12.38 -12.62 12.98
CA ASN A 357 12.40 -13.18 11.63
C ASN A 357 11.87 -12.18 10.61
N TYR A 358 10.81 -11.44 10.94
CA TYR A 358 10.31 -10.37 10.08
C TYR A 358 11.37 -9.29 9.89
N PHE A 359 11.98 -8.79 10.97
CA PHE A 359 13.04 -7.77 10.89
C PHE A 359 14.21 -8.23 10.00
N HIS A 360 14.61 -9.50 10.14
CA HIS A 360 15.65 -10.07 9.29
C HIS A 360 15.21 -10.09 7.82
N ASN A 361 14.06 -10.68 7.53
CA ASN A 361 13.56 -10.92 6.18
C ASN A 361 13.23 -9.61 5.43
N VAL A 362 12.64 -8.61 6.10
CA VAL A 362 12.32 -7.32 5.47
C VAL A 362 13.57 -6.58 5.00
N ASN A 363 14.72 -6.87 5.61
CA ASN A 363 16.00 -6.31 5.21
C ASN A 363 16.67 -7.13 4.12
N VAL A 364 16.89 -8.43 4.33
CA VAL A 364 17.63 -9.26 3.36
C VAL A 364 16.89 -9.51 2.05
N ASN A 365 15.54 -9.43 2.04
CA ASN A 365 14.76 -9.59 0.82
C ASN A 365 14.62 -8.28 0.02
N ASN A 366 15.04 -7.14 0.60
CA ASN A 366 14.99 -5.84 -0.06
C ASN A 366 16.37 -5.26 -0.39
N THR A 367 17.46 -5.78 0.18
CA THR A 367 18.81 -5.32 -0.14
C THR A 367 19.84 -6.39 0.17
N HIS A 368 21.04 -6.25 -0.38
CA HIS A 368 22.20 -7.01 0.07
C HIS A 368 22.78 -6.36 1.33
N ILE A 369 22.87 -7.11 2.43
CA ILE A 369 23.39 -6.64 3.71
C ILE A 369 24.30 -7.70 4.34
N THR A 370 25.56 -7.35 4.62
CA THR A 370 26.60 -8.33 5.03
C THR A 370 26.64 -8.64 6.52
N ASN A 371 25.98 -7.84 7.37
CA ASN A 371 26.02 -7.97 8.85
C ASN A 371 24.63 -7.99 9.51
N ILE A 372 23.61 -8.49 8.81
CA ILE A 372 22.22 -8.43 9.30
C ILE A 372 22.02 -9.12 10.64
N THR A 373 22.74 -10.20 10.94
CA THR A 373 22.61 -10.91 12.23
C THR A 373 23.01 -10.02 13.40
N ASN A 374 24.10 -9.27 13.27
CA ASN A 374 24.55 -8.34 14.31
C ASN A 374 23.59 -7.17 14.48
N ILE A 375 23.08 -6.63 13.36
CA ILE A 375 22.09 -5.55 13.37
C ILE A 375 20.81 -6.02 14.07
N THR A 376 20.33 -7.22 13.73
CA THR A 376 19.15 -7.84 14.33
C THR A 376 19.35 -8.06 15.83
N ASN A 377 20.49 -8.62 16.25
CA ASN A 377 20.82 -8.78 17.66
C ASN A 377 20.79 -7.44 18.42
N ASN A 378 21.43 -6.41 17.86
CA ASN A 378 21.49 -5.09 18.50
C ASN A 378 20.13 -4.40 18.57
N TYR A 379 19.26 -4.64 17.58
CA TYR A 379 17.90 -4.15 17.57
C TYR A 379 17.03 -4.77 18.68
N TYR A 380 17.14 -6.09 18.91
CA TYR A 380 16.35 -6.82 19.91
C TYR A 380 16.99 -6.91 21.30
N ASN A 381 18.22 -6.44 21.49
CA ASN A 381 18.94 -6.63 22.75
C ASN A 381 18.27 -5.91 23.93
N THR A 382 17.67 -6.72 24.82
CA THR A 382 17.34 -6.39 26.21
C THR A 382 18.30 -7.16 27.13
N THR A 383 18.85 -6.49 28.16
CA THR A 383 19.68 -7.03 29.27
C THR A 383 21.15 -7.41 29.02
N ASN A 384 22.06 -6.44 29.19
CA ASN A 384 23.39 -6.63 29.80
C ASN A 384 23.98 -5.34 30.41
N ILE A 385 23.15 -4.32 30.72
CA ILE A 385 23.65 -3.03 31.25
C ILE A 385 23.22 -2.76 32.71
N ASN A 386 22.26 -3.50 33.27
CA ASN A 386 21.85 -3.35 34.69
C ASN A 386 22.13 -4.60 35.53
N SER A 387 23.35 -5.13 35.49
CA SER A 387 23.83 -6.14 36.46
C SER A 387 25.22 -5.80 36.99
N ASN A 388 25.45 -4.52 37.30
CA ASN A 388 26.50 -4.14 38.24
C ASN A 388 26.01 -4.39 39.67
N ASN A 389 25.78 -5.67 40.00
CA ASN A 389 25.83 -6.28 41.35
C ASN A 389 25.28 -7.71 41.37
N LYS A 390 25.74 -8.60 40.48
CA LYS A 390 25.96 -10.01 40.82
C LYS A 390 26.72 -10.72 39.71
N THR A 391 27.96 -11.09 40.00
CA THR A 391 28.73 -12.03 39.19
C THR A 391 28.04 -13.39 39.25
N THR A 392 27.46 -13.85 38.14
CA THR A 392 27.24 -15.27 37.90
C THR A 392 27.76 -15.59 36.51
N ASN A 393 28.88 -16.31 36.48
CA ASN A 393 29.42 -16.94 35.28
C ASN A 393 28.35 -17.86 34.69
N ILE A 394 27.73 -17.48 33.57
CA ILE A 394 26.88 -18.39 32.80
C ILE A 394 27.73 -18.86 31.61
N THR A 395 28.26 -20.06 31.76
CA THR A 395 28.80 -20.90 30.69
C THR A 395 27.79 -21.05 29.57
N ASN A 396 28.24 -20.87 28.32
CA ASN A 396 27.50 -21.22 27.10
C ASN A 396 26.93 -22.64 27.21
N VAL A 397 25.62 -22.77 27.38
CA VAL A 397 24.90 -24.04 27.23
C VAL A 397 23.93 -23.88 26.07
N ASN A 398 24.26 -24.55 24.97
CA ASN A 398 23.33 -24.85 23.88
C ASN A 398 22.24 -25.76 24.43
N ASN A 399 21.13 -25.21 24.92
CA ASN A 399 19.92 -25.99 25.18
C ASN A 399 18.68 -25.14 24.92
N SER A 400 17.86 -25.64 24.01
CA SER A 400 16.51 -25.19 23.71
C SER A 400 15.62 -25.38 24.94
N THR A 401 15.47 -24.33 25.75
CA THR A 401 14.43 -24.24 26.78
C THR A 401 13.57 -23.03 26.50
N ASN A 402 12.26 -23.26 26.39
CA ASN A 402 11.20 -22.26 26.24
C ASN A 402 11.28 -21.22 27.37
N ILE A 403 12.05 -20.16 27.14
CA ILE A 403 11.91 -18.90 27.85
C ILE A 403 10.82 -18.16 27.10
N ALA A 404 9.75 -17.80 27.79
CA ALA A 404 8.76 -16.85 27.31
C ALA A 404 9.51 -15.53 27.02
N ASN A 405 9.94 -15.37 25.78
CA ASN A 405 10.67 -14.21 25.33
C ASN A 405 9.69 -13.04 25.27
N ASN A 406 9.53 -12.36 26.40
CA ASN A 406 9.12 -10.97 26.42
C ASN A 406 10.25 -10.15 25.78
N THR A 407 10.40 -10.24 24.46
CA THR A 407 11.26 -9.35 23.67
C THR A 407 10.62 -7.97 23.71
N THR A 408 10.95 -7.20 24.74
CA THR A 408 10.66 -5.77 24.79
C THR A 408 11.46 -5.13 23.67
N ILE A 409 10.79 -4.70 22.60
CA ILE A 409 11.39 -3.89 21.55
C ILE A 409 11.81 -2.58 22.19
N ASN A 410 13.11 -2.30 22.23
CA ASN A 410 13.56 -1.01 22.72
C ASN A 410 13.20 0.03 21.65
N GLY A 411 12.19 0.86 21.91
CA GLY A 411 11.87 2.00 21.06
C GLY A 411 13.03 2.99 20.90
N ASN A 412 14.11 2.82 21.68
CA ASN A 412 15.41 3.46 21.54
C ASN A 412 16.38 2.52 20.78
N HIS A 413 16.49 2.67 19.46
CA HIS A 413 17.42 1.92 18.59
C HIS A 413 18.91 2.31 18.79
N ASN A 414 19.26 2.82 19.97
CA ASN A 414 20.53 3.49 20.26
C ASN A 414 21.77 2.59 20.10
N ASN A 415 21.58 1.27 20.01
CA ASN A 415 22.65 0.29 19.84
C ASN A 415 22.96 -0.06 18.37
N VAL A 416 22.19 0.46 17.40
CA VAL A 416 22.46 0.26 15.98
C VAL A 416 23.12 1.51 15.40
N HIS A 417 24.45 1.56 15.42
CA HIS A 417 25.21 2.62 14.77
C HIS A 417 25.22 2.42 13.25
N ILE A 418 24.32 3.11 12.55
CA ILE A 418 24.22 3.07 11.08
C ILE A 418 24.83 4.35 10.51
N LYS A 419 25.75 4.19 9.56
CA LYS A 419 26.24 5.30 8.75
C LYS A 419 25.38 5.41 7.50
N TYR A 420 24.49 6.40 7.49
CA TYR A 420 23.59 6.65 6.38
C TYR A 420 24.30 7.44 5.26
N VAL A 421 24.54 6.82 4.11
CA VAL A 421 25.29 7.40 2.98
C VAL A 421 24.50 8.53 2.32
N ASN A 422 23.20 8.33 2.14
CA ASN A 422 22.32 9.27 1.45
C ASN A 422 21.99 10.52 2.28
N GLN A 423 22.21 10.50 3.61
CA GLN A 423 22.06 11.69 4.45
C GLN A 423 22.95 12.85 3.98
N THR A 424 24.09 12.54 3.37
CA THR A 424 25.08 13.53 2.92
C THR A 424 24.99 13.90 1.44
N VAL A 425 24.11 13.24 0.68
CA VAL A 425 23.92 13.52 -0.74
C VAL A 425 23.18 14.85 -0.91
N PRO A 426 23.72 15.81 -1.68
CA PRO A 426 23.05 17.09 -1.92
C PRO A 426 21.64 16.89 -2.50
N GLY A 427 20.64 17.49 -1.85
CA GLY A 427 19.23 17.39 -2.26
C GLY A 427 18.51 16.09 -1.88
N ALA A 428 19.17 15.16 -1.18
CA ALA A 428 18.53 13.89 -0.77
C ALA A 428 17.57 14.05 0.42
N VAL A 429 17.85 15.01 1.30
CA VAL A 429 17.01 15.26 2.47
C VAL A 429 15.84 16.16 2.07
N THR A 430 14.63 15.67 2.32
CA THR A 430 13.40 16.45 2.21
C THR A 430 12.90 16.75 3.62
N ALA A 431 12.50 18.00 3.88
CA ALA A 431 11.89 18.40 5.15
C ALA A 431 10.64 19.24 4.93
N VAL A 432 9.62 19.03 5.76
CA VAL A 432 8.33 19.71 5.67
C VAL A 432 7.77 19.99 7.06
N PRO A 433 6.83 20.94 7.20
CA PRO A 433 6.04 21.09 8.43
C PRO A 433 5.19 19.84 8.72
N GLU A 434 4.97 19.50 9.99
CA GLU A 434 4.18 18.32 10.39
C GLU A 434 2.77 18.26 9.76
N LYS A 435 2.13 19.42 9.57
CA LYS A 435 0.81 19.53 8.94
C LYS A 435 0.73 18.94 7.52
N VAL A 436 1.89 18.82 6.85
CA VAL A 436 1.98 18.20 5.52
C VAL A 436 1.71 16.69 5.63
N LEU A 437 2.24 16.03 6.67
CA LEU A 437 1.97 14.62 6.96
C LEU A 437 0.52 14.45 7.45
N THR A 438 0.10 15.21 8.46
CA THR A 438 -1.25 15.03 9.04
C THR A 438 -2.37 15.34 8.07
N GLY A 439 -2.14 16.20 7.07
CA GLY A 439 -3.09 16.51 6.00
C GLY A 439 -2.87 15.75 4.69
N SER A 440 -1.90 14.83 4.60
CA SER A 440 -1.51 14.15 3.36
C SER A 440 -1.31 15.09 2.17
N GLN A 441 -0.65 16.22 2.42
CA GLN A 441 -0.43 17.25 1.40
C GLN A 441 0.75 16.87 0.49
N PRO A 442 0.74 17.32 -0.78
CA PRO A 442 1.88 17.12 -1.69
C PRO A 442 3.17 17.72 -1.13
N VAL A 443 4.19 16.87 -0.96
CA VAL A 443 5.46 17.23 -0.31
C VAL A 443 6.24 18.28 -1.09
N ALA A 444 6.37 18.11 -2.42
CA ALA A 444 7.17 19.01 -3.25
C ALA A 444 6.76 20.50 -3.15
N ARG A 445 5.51 20.79 -2.78
CA ARG A 445 5.00 22.17 -2.63
C ARG A 445 5.32 22.80 -1.27
N ALA A 446 5.68 21.98 -0.29
CA ALA A 446 5.91 22.38 1.09
C ALA A 446 7.33 22.04 1.58
N ALA A 447 8.17 21.48 0.72
CA ALA A 447 9.56 21.15 1.01
C ALA A 447 10.36 22.41 1.36
N ILE A 448 11.11 22.33 2.45
CA ILE A 448 11.95 23.40 2.98
C ILE A 448 13.41 23.02 2.80
N LEU A 449 14.23 23.99 2.40
CA LEU A 449 15.68 23.81 2.36
C LEU A 449 16.22 23.72 3.80
N VAL A 450 16.82 22.57 4.13
CA VAL A 450 17.56 22.41 5.39
C VAL A 450 19.05 22.66 5.14
N PRO A 451 19.68 23.62 5.84
CA PRO A 451 21.12 23.83 5.75
C PRO A 451 21.92 22.56 6.11
N ALA A 452 23.00 22.29 5.37
CA ALA A 452 23.78 21.06 5.54
C ALA A 452 24.44 20.89 6.93
N ASN A 453 24.73 22.00 7.61
CA ASN A 453 25.23 22.02 8.98
C ASN A 453 24.17 21.60 10.00
N GLU A 454 22.90 21.96 9.79
CA GLU A 454 21.78 21.55 10.65
C GLU A 454 21.44 20.07 10.47
N MET A 455 21.55 19.55 9.24
CA MET A 455 21.28 18.14 8.94
C MET A 455 22.28 17.16 9.57
N LYS A 456 23.55 17.54 9.69
CA LYS A 456 24.59 16.68 10.27
C LYS A 456 24.38 16.41 11.77
N LEU A 457 23.71 17.33 12.46
CA LEU A 457 23.48 17.25 13.90
C LEU A 457 22.12 16.64 14.26
N ALA A 458 21.24 16.50 13.27
CA ALA A 458 19.88 16.07 13.50
C ALA A 458 19.84 14.55 13.77
N PRO A 459 19.17 14.11 14.85
CA PRO A 459 19.08 12.68 15.17
C PRO A 459 18.29 11.95 14.09
N VAL A 460 18.74 10.74 13.75
CA VAL A 460 18.04 9.85 12.83
C VAL A 460 17.14 8.91 13.62
N THR A 461 15.87 8.82 13.22
CA THR A 461 14.85 7.97 13.85
C THR A 461 14.21 7.01 12.83
N SER A 462 13.50 6.00 13.32
CA SER A 462 12.74 5.06 12.48
C SER A 462 11.35 5.58 12.06
N ALA A 463 10.84 6.59 12.75
CA ALA A 463 9.56 7.25 12.46
C ALA A 463 9.60 8.72 12.91
N PRO A 464 8.78 9.57 12.30
CA PRO A 464 8.62 10.95 12.74
C PRO A 464 7.72 10.99 13.98
N SER A 465 7.96 11.92 14.91
CA SER A 465 7.10 12.10 16.10
C SER A 465 5.79 12.84 15.76
N VAL A 466 5.07 12.38 14.72
CA VAL A 466 3.81 12.98 14.25
C VAL A 466 2.69 11.96 14.39
N ALA A 467 1.69 12.30 15.21
CA ALA A 467 0.48 11.51 15.33
C ALA A 467 -0.35 11.60 14.04
N PRO A 468 -0.89 10.47 13.53
CA PRO A 468 -1.79 10.52 12.39
C PRO A 468 -3.08 11.28 12.72
N SER A 469 -3.70 11.82 11.68
CA SER A 469 -5.07 12.34 11.73
C SER A 469 -6.00 11.51 10.84
N ARG A 470 -7.30 11.74 10.96
CA ARG A 470 -8.29 11.17 10.04
C ARG A 470 -7.98 11.51 8.57
N ASN A 471 -7.50 12.72 8.30
CA ASN A 471 -7.11 13.14 6.95
C ASN A 471 -5.91 12.34 6.44
N SER A 472 -4.95 11.98 7.29
CA SER A 472 -3.83 11.15 6.83
C SER A 472 -4.22 9.71 6.54
N VAL A 473 -5.27 9.18 7.18
CA VAL A 473 -5.84 7.87 6.84
C VAL A 473 -6.53 7.92 5.48
N LEU A 474 -7.35 8.95 5.26
CA LEU A 474 -8.07 9.17 4.01
C LEU A 474 -7.12 9.53 2.85
N GLY A 475 -6.01 10.21 3.12
CA GLY A 475 -5.03 10.62 2.12
C GLY A 475 -5.35 11.97 1.48
N MET A 476 -4.66 12.28 0.37
CA MET A 476 -4.64 13.62 -0.23
C MET A 476 -6.01 14.15 -0.69
N ASN A 477 -6.98 13.26 -0.94
CA ASN A 477 -8.33 13.60 -1.38
C ASN A 477 -9.32 13.72 -0.20
N SER A 478 -8.84 13.76 1.05
CA SER A 478 -9.70 13.94 2.22
C SER A 478 -10.56 15.20 2.11
N GLY A 479 -11.86 15.07 2.39
CA GLY A 479 -12.84 16.15 2.31
C GLY A 479 -13.28 16.53 0.89
N ALA A 480 -12.70 15.92 -0.15
CA ALA A 480 -13.21 16.03 -1.50
C ALA A 480 -14.41 15.09 -1.70
N PRO A 481 -15.41 15.47 -2.52
CA PRO A 481 -16.48 14.56 -2.92
C PRO A 481 -15.91 13.31 -3.60
N ALA A 482 -16.50 12.15 -3.29
CA ALA A 482 -16.19 10.89 -3.94
C ALA A 482 -17.50 10.17 -4.31
N VAL A 483 -17.48 9.43 -5.42
CA VAL A 483 -18.58 8.54 -5.77
C VAL A 483 -18.62 7.38 -4.79
N THR A 484 -19.82 6.96 -4.38
CA THR A 484 -20.00 5.89 -3.39
C THR A 484 -20.86 4.78 -3.97
N PRO A 485 -20.69 3.52 -3.52
CA PRO A 485 -21.59 2.45 -3.91
C PRO A 485 -23.04 2.77 -3.49
N PRO A 486 -24.05 2.26 -4.21
CA PRO A 486 -25.43 2.31 -3.76
C PRO A 486 -25.58 1.73 -2.34
N ALA A 487 -26.48 2.31 -1.53
CA ALA A 487 -26.65 1.92 -0.14
C ALA A 487 -27.01 0.43 0.03
N GLN A 488 -27.77 -0.14 -0.91
CA GLN A 488 -28.10 -1.58 -0.92
C GLN A 488 -26.86 -2.46 -1.15
N THR A 489 -25.95 -2.02 -2.01
CA THR A 489 -24.68 -2.70 -2.28
C THR A 489 -23.79 -2.70 -1.04
N ALA A 490 -23.64 -1.56 -0.39
CA ALA A 490 -22.78 -1.41 0.79
C ALA A 490 -23.27 -2.19 2.03
N ALA A 491 -24.56 -2.53 2.08
CA ALA A 491 -25.20 -3.27 3.17
C ALA A 491 -25.34 -4.77 2.89
N ARG A 492 -24.89 -5.24 1.72
CA ARG A 492 -25.05 -6.62 1.29
C ARG A 492 -24.30 -7.57 2.21
N GLN A 493 -24.87 -8.77 2.38
CA GLN A 493 -24.23 -9.85 3.10
C GLN A 493 -23.66 -10.84 2.08
N VAL A 494 -22.45 -11.30 2.32
CA VAL A 494 -21.81 -12.36 1.54
C VAL A 494 -21.62 -13.62 2.38
N PHE A 495 -21.51 -14.75 1.70
CA PHE A 495 -21.13 -16.01 2.33
C PHE A 495 -19.61 -16.17 2.26
N PHE A 496 -19.00 -16.45 3.40
CA PHE A 496 -17.59 -16.78 3.52
C PHE A 496 -17.42 -18.21 4.01
N LYS A 497 -16.44 -18.94 3.47
CA LYS A 497 -16.09 -20.27 3.96
C LYS A 497 -15.20 -20.17 5.18
N ARG A 498 -14.31 -19.18 5.17
CA ARG A 498 -13.40 -18.86 6.27
C ARG A 498 -13.85 -17.56 6.92
N GLU A 499 -13.97 -17.57 8.25
CA GLU A 499 -14.25 -16.35 8.99
C GLU A 499 -13.14 -15.31 8.72
N PRO A 500 -13.47 -14.12 8.19
CA PRO A 500 -12.52 -13.04 8.06
C PRO A 500 -11.97 -12.59 9.42
N PRO A 501 -10.80 -11.93 9.47
CA PRO A 501 -10.35 -11.31 10.71
C PRO A 501 -11.37 -10.28 11.22
N PRO A 502 -11.40 -10.01 12.54
CA PRO A 502 -12.26 -8.99 13.10
C PRO A 502 -12.05 -7.64 12.41
N LYS A 503 -13.15 -6.89 12.19
CA LYS A 503 -13.06 -5.54 11.63
C LYS A 503 -12.09 -4.68 12.46
N PRO A 504 -11.31 -3.81 11.80
CA PRO A 504 -10.42 -2.89 12.50
C PRO A 504 -11.22 -1.96 13.39
N LEU A 505 -10.60 -1.52 14.48
CA LEU A 505 -11.20 -0.49 15.32
C LEU A 505 -11.37 0.82 14.54
N PRO A 506 -12.47 1.56 14.75
CA PRO A 506 -12.61 2.89 14.18
C PRO A 506 -11.42 3.76 14.58
N PHE A 507 -10.88 4.54 13.64
CA PHE A 507 -9.76 5.45 13.88
C PHE A 507 -10.02 6.39 15.05
N ALA A 508 -11.26 6.88 15.18
CA ALA A 508 -11.68 7.74 16.29
C ALA A 508 -11.47 7.10 17.67
N ALA A 509 -11.62 5.77 17.79
CA ALA A 509 -11.37 5.04 19.03
C ALA A 509 -9.87 4.90 19.35
N LYS A 510 -9.01 4.96 18.32
CA LYS A 510 -7.55 4.80 18.44
C LYS A 510 -6.78 6.12 18.57
N ARG A 511 -7.42 7.25 18.24
CA ARG A 511 -6.80 8.57 18.12
C ARG A 511 -5.96 8.96 19.36
N ASP A 512 -6.51 8.79 20.55
CA ASP A 512 -5.85 9.26 21.78
C ASP A 512 -4.61 8.41 22.11
N ALA A 513 -4.69 7.09 21.86
CA ALA A 513 -3.55 6.19 21.99
C ALA A 513 -2.45 6.50 20.94
N LEU A 514 -2.84 6.78 19.69
CA LEU A 514 -1.92 7.17 18.62
C LEU A 514 -1.27 8.55 18.89
N THR A 515 -1.96 9.43 19.61
CA THR A 515 -1.41 10.72 20.06
C THR A 515 -0.38 10.53 21.18
N THR A 516 -0.56 9.52 22.02
CA THR A 516 0.36 9.20 23.12
C THR A 516 1.69 8.66 22.60
N ASN A 517 1.67 7.89 21.50
CA ASN A 517 2.85 7.32 20.84
C ASN A 517 2.93 7.76 19.37
N PRO A 518 3.22 9.05 19.10
CA PRO A 518 3.14 9.60 17.76
C PRO A 518 4.11 8.91 16.78
N GLY A 519 3.67 8.74 15.54
CA GLY A 519 4.46 8.12 14.48
C GLY A 519 4.55 6.60 14.51
N ARG A 520 4.02 5.96 15.56
CA ARG A 520 4.06 4.51 15.73
C ARG A 520 2.65 3.92 15.70
N PRO A 521 2.41 2.87 14.89
CA PRO A 521 1.20 2.06 15.00
C PRO A 521 1.01 1.51 16.41
N LEU A 522 -0.24 1.26 16.80
CA LEU A 522 -0.54 0.67 18.09
C LEU A 522 -0.10 -0.80 18.12
N ASP A 523 0.45 -1.22 19.25
CA ASP A 523 0.75 -2.63 19.49
C ASP A 523 -0.56 -3.41 19.66
N HIS A 524 -0.57 -4.69 19.26
CA HIS A 524 -1.75 -5.56 19.32
C HIS A 524 -2.40 -5.62 20.71
N GLY A 525 -1.60 -5.60 21.79
CA GLY A 525 -2.14 -5.60 23.15
C GLY A 525 -2.92 -4.32 23.50
N VAL A 526 -2.46 -3.17 22.99
CA VAL A 526 -3.16 -1.88 23.17
C VAL A 526 -4.44 -1.86 22.34
N GLU A 527 -4.38 -2.31 21.08
CA GLU A 527 -5.59 -2.41 20.25
C GLU A 527 -6.64 -3.34 20.87
N GLU A 528 -6.24 -4.48 21.41
CA GLU A 528 -7.18 -5.41 22.04
C GLU A 528 -7.81 -4.81 23.30
N GLN A 529 -7.05 -4.05 24.09
CA GLN A 529 -7.60 -3.33 25.23
C GLN A 529 -8.65 -2.29 24.80
N ILE A 530 -8.35 -1.50 23.75
CA ILE A 530 -9.32 -0.54 23.19
C ILE A 530 -10.55 -1.27 22.67
N ARG A 531 -10.40 -2.44 22.06
CA ARG A 531 -11.52 -3.26 21.59
C ARG A 531 -12.44 -3.69 22.73
N ILE A 532 -11.86 -4.17 23.84
CA ILE A 532 -12.62 -4.52 25.05
C ILE A 532 -13.35 -3.29 25.60
N ASP A 533 -12.69 -2.13 25.63
CA ASP A 533 -13.26 -0.91 26.18
C ASP A 533 -14.42 -0.36 25.32
N VAL A 534 -14.27 -0.38 23.99
CA VAL A 534 -15.33 -0.01 23.03
C VAL A 534 -16.51 -0.99 23.12
N ALA A 535 -16.26 -2.28 23.31
CA ALA A 535 -17.32 -3.27 23.48
C ALA A 535 -18.12 -3.07 24.78
N ARG A 536 -17.47 -2.63 25.87
CA ARG A 536 -18.11 -2.32 27.15
C ARG A 536 -18.84 -0.97 27.15
N HIS A 537 -18.28 0.00 26.44
CA HIS A 537 -18.79 1.37 26.36
C HIS A 537 -18.83 1.78 24.88
N PRO A 538 -19.91 1.44 24.15
CA PRO A 538 -20.04 1.80 22.76
C PRO A 538 -19.91 3.31 22.60
N ILE A 539 -18.80 3.75 22.00
CA ILE A 539 -18.58 5.17 21.72
C ILE A 539 -19.72 5.58 20.77
N LYS A 540 -20.56 6.55 21.18
CA LYS A 540 -21.36 7.30 20.21
C LYS A 540 -20.35 7.99 19.31
N LEU A 541 -20.08 7.42 18.14
CA LEU A 541 -19.20 8.00 17.13
C LEU A 541 -19.68 9.43 16.87
N GLN A 542 -19.05 10.40 17.52
CA GLN A 542 -19.18 11.78 17.10
C GLN A 542 -18.49 11.81 15.74
N GLU A 543 -19.30 11.93 14.69
CA GLU A 543 -18.80 12.32 13.38
C GLU A 543 -17.95 13.56 13.59
N GLU A 544 -16.64 13.40 13.48
CA GLU A 544 -15.72 14.52 13.50
C GLU A 544 -16.12 15.39 12.30
N PRO A 545 -16.56 16.65 12.50
CA PRO A 545 -16.99 17.47 11.39
C PRO A 545 -15.80 17.59 10.44
N ALA A 546 -16.04 17.33 9.15
CA ALA A 546 -15.04 17.49 8.11
C ALA A 546 -14.27 18.79 8.36
N SER A 547 -12.96 18.67 8.60
CA SER A 547 -12.09 19.82 8.79
C SER A 547 -12.30 20.75 7.61
N LYS A 548 -12.97 21.90 7.84
CA LYS A 548 -13.09 22.93 6.82
C LYS A 548 -11.66 23.36 6.51
N ALA A 549 -11.17 23.00 5.33
CA ALA A 549 -9.93 23.54 4.81
C ALA A 549 -9.97 25.07 5.00
N PRO A 550 -8.94 25.70 5.58
CA PRO A 550 -8.91 27.15 5.65
C PRO A 550 -9.00 27.66 4.22
N ALA A 551 -10.06 28.42 3.93
CA ALA A 551 -10.18 29.13 2.68
C ALA A 551 -8.90 29.93 2.49
N ILE A 552 -8.13 29.59 1.46
CA ILE A 552 -7.05 30.45 0.99
C ILE A 552 -7.75 31.77 0.65
N PRO A 553 -7.46 32.90 1.32
CA PRO A 553 -8.05 34.15 0.92
C PRO A 553 -7.53 34.44 -0.48
N PHE A 554 -8.43 34.33 -1.46
CA PHE A 554 -8.22 34.90 -2.78
C PHE A 554 -7.86 36.36 -2.56
N LEU A 555 -6.62 36.73 -2.90
CA LEU A 555 -6.20 38.11 -3.04
C LEU A 555 -7.08 38.73 -4.13
N LEU A 556 -8.14 39.41 -3.70
CA LEU A 556 -8.86 40.36 -4.55
C LEU A 556 -7.84 41.42 -5.03
N PRO A 557 -7.92 41.86 -6.31
CA PRO A 557 -7.04 42.90 -6.80
C PRO A 557 -7.27 44.17 -5.97
N LEU A 558 -6.17 44.78 -5.50
CA LEU A 558 -6.19 46.06 -4.81
C LEU A 558 -7.01 47.07 -5.65
N LYS A 559 -8.19 47.44 -5.14
CA LYS A 559 -8.85 48.68 -5.54
C LYS A 559 -7.98 49.83 -5.06
N LEU A 560 -7.31 50.50 -6.00
CA LEU A 560 -6.67 51.80 -5.75
C LEU A 560 -7.71 52.76 -5.14
N ARG A 561 -7.52 53.09 -3.85
CA ARG A 561 -8.17 54.25 -3.24
C ARG A 561 -7.56 55.50 -3.85
N LYS A 562 -8.41 56.29 -4.53
CA LYS A 562 -8.11 57.66 -4.96
C LYS A 562 -7.79 58.50 -3.72
N SER A 563 -6.56 58.98 -3.59
CA SER A 563 -6.20 60.13 -2.76
C SER A 563 -6.25 61.39 -3.64
N HIS A 564 -7.01 62.38 -3.17
CA HIS A 564 -6.99 63.73 -3.72
C HIS A 564 -5.76 64.50 -3.22
N HIS A 565 -5.33 65.46 -4.06
CA HIS A 565 -4.29 66.50 -3.90
C HIS A 565 -2.97 66.24 -4.64
N LEU A 566 -2.77 66.86 -5.80
CA LEU A 566 -2.07 68.15 -5.95
C LEU A 566 -2.07 68.58 -7.44
N ARG A 567 -2.32 69.87 -7.69
CA ARG A 567 -2.19 70.55 -8.99
C ARG A 567 -0.71 70.70 -9.37
N LEU A 568 -0.33 70.63 -10.66
CA LEU A 568 0.15 71.78 -11.47
C LEU A 568 0.79 71.38 -12.83
N LEU A 569 0.33 72.04 -13.91
CA LEU A 569 1.07 72.63 -15.05
C LEU A 569 2.06 71.80 -15.92
N LEU A 570 1.67 71.55 -17.18
CA LEU A 570 2.23 72.04 -18.48
C LEU A 570 2.06 70.97 -19.59
N ARG A 571 1.31 71.28 -20.67
CA ARG A 571 1.79 71.58 -22.06
C ARG A 571 2.46 70.37 -22.75
N PHE A 572 2.18 69.96 -23.99
CA PHE A 572 1.50 70.54 -25.15
C PHE A 572 1.35 69.40 -26.20
N THR A 573 0.24 69.37 -26.96
CA THR A 573 0.09 68.88 -28.37
C THR A 573 0.51 67.44 -28.76
N MET A 574 -0.20 66.69 -29.60
CA MET A 574 -1.08 67.08 -30.71
C MET A 574 -1.94 65.89 -31.18
N CYS A 575 -3.19 66.22 -31.60
CA CYS A 575 -4.02 65.62 -32.66
C CYS A 575 -4.41 64.12 -32.62
N ARG A 576 -5.71 63.82 -32.43
CA ARG A 576 -6.79 63.68 -33.46
C ARG A 576 -6.70 62.33 -34.20
N ASP A 577 -7.74 61.56 -34.48
CA ASP A 577 -9.19 61.67 -34.29
C ASP A 577 -9.78 60.24 -34.37
N HIS A 578 -10.98 60.09 -33.81
CA HIS A 578 -11.96 58.99 -33.83
C HIS A 578 -12.41 58.50 -35.25
N PRO A 579 -13.44 57.63 -35.40
CA PRO A 579 -13.73 56.30 -34.82
C PRO A 579 -14.32 55.32 -35.90
N SER A 580 -14.94 54.22 -35.45
CA SER A 580 -16.15 53.55 -36.02
C SER A 580 -16.02 52.11 -36.58
N LYS A 581 -17.04 51.32 -36.19
CA LYS A 581 -17.35 49.91 -36.48
C LYS A 581 -18.05 49.76 -37.88
N PRO A 582 -18.83 48.69 -38.16
CA PRO A 582 -18.50 47.30 -38.57
C PRO A 582 -19.09 46.90 -39.96
N GLY A 583 -18.77 45.71 -40.49
CA GLY A 583 -19.71 44.96 -41.38
C GLY A 583 -19.19 44.33 -42.69
N SER A 584 -19.06 42.99 -42.67
CA SER A 584 -19.47 41.97 -43.67
C SER A 584 -18.97 41.89 -45.13
N LEU A 585 -18.78 40.62 -45.54
CA LEU A 585 -18.98 39.96 -46.87
C LEU A 585 -17.85 39.99 -47.93
N LYS A 586 -17.21 38.81 -48.15
CA LYS A 586 -17.39 37.92 -49.34
C LYS A 586 -16.41 36.72 -49.36
N ARG A 587 -16.89 35.58 -49.88
CA ARG A 587 -16.15 34.32 -50.16
C ARG A 587 -15.29 34.43 -51.45
N PRO A 588 -14.45 33.43 -51.77
CA PRO A 588 -14.91 32.32 -52.64
C PRO A 588 -14.44 30.89 -52.26
N ARG A 589 -15.12 29.91 -52.85
CA ARG A 589 -14.90 28.43 -52.82
C ARG A 589 -14.02 27.97 -53.99
N LEU A 590 -13.38 26.80 -53.84
CA LEU A 590 -13.13 25.66 -54.78
C LEU A 590 -11.77 25.01 -54.38
N SER A 591 -11.48 23.70 -54.47
CA SER A 591 -12.09 22.54 -55.13
C SER A 591 -11.42 21.25 -54.56
N ARG A 592 -12.09 20.08 -54.71
CA ARG A 592 -11.62 18.72 -54.39
C ARG A 592 -10.96 18.05 -55.61
N SER A 593 -9.92 17.23 -55.44
CA SER A 593 -9.66 15.97 -56.18
C SER A 593 -8.44 15.23 -55.55
N LYS A 594 -8.61 14.10 -54.86
CA LYS A 594 -8.46 12.67 -55.27
C LYS A 594 -7.01 12.09 -55.13
N PRO A 595 -6.86 10.76 -54.95
CA PRO A 595 -5.84 10.13 -54.09
C PRO A 595 -4.75 9.33 -54.85
N MET A 596 -3.67 8.91 -54.15
CA MET A 596 -2.61 8.03 -54.68
C MET A 596 -2.17 7.00 -53.59
N ILE A 597 -2.57 5.74 -53.72
CA ILE A 597 -1.79 4.51 -54.08
C ILE A 597 -0.92 3.91 -52.94
N PRO A 598 -1.03 2.59 -52.65
CA PRO A 598 -0.38 1.88 -51.54
C PRO A 598 0.96 1.22 -51.93
N ILE A 599 1.79 0.87 -50.94
CA ILE A 599 2.99 0.01 -51.12
C ILE A 599 2.90 -1.21 -50.18
N ASN A 600 3.14 -2.38 -50.77
CA ASN A 600 3.06 -3.75 -50.25
C ASN A 600 4.46 -4.24 -49.74
N PRO A 601 4.70 -5.51 -49.33
CA PRO A 601 5.54 -5.87 -48.19
C PRO A 601 6.81 -6.68 -48.58
N ARG A 602 7.54 -7.16 -47.55
CA ARG A 602 8.62 -8.19 -47.50
C ARG A 602 10.06 -7.70 -47.57
N LEU A 603 10.82 -8.08 -46.54
CA LEU A 603 12.25 -8.42 -46.64
C LEU A 603 12.56 -9.54 -45.64
N ASN A 604 12.80 -10.73 -46.19
CA ASN A 604 13.48 -11.85 -45.55
C ASN A 604 14.99 -11.60 -45.61
N PHE A 605 15.71 -11.80 -44.51
CA PHE A 605 17.11 -12.24 -44.59
C PHE A 605 17.39 -13.27 -43.50
N ALA A 606 17.60 -14.51 -43.95
CA ALA A 606 18.12 -15.62 -43.18
C ALA A 606 19.60 -15.40 -42.84
N ARG A 607 19.98 -15.58 -41.56
CA ARG A 607 21.38 -15.78 -41.17
C ARG A 607 21.66 -17.28 -41.05
N ARG A 608 22.54 -17.76 -41.93
CA ARG A 608 23.18 -19.08 -41.88
C ARG A 608 24.05 -19.19 -40.61
N LEU A 609 23.81 -20.22 -39.82
CA LEU A 609 24.80 -20.78 -38.88
C LEU A 609 25.56 -21.90 -39.60
N LYS A 610 26.89 -21.80 -39.65
CA LYS A 610 27.80 -22.93 -39.94
C LYS A 610 28.40 -23.40 -38.61
N PRO A 611 28.42 -24.71 -38.31
CA PRO A 611 29.19 -25.25 -37.20
C PRO A 611 30.64 -25.49 -37.62
N ARG A 612 31.58 -25.28 -36.69
CA ARG A 612 33.00 -25.60 -36.83
C ARG A 612 33.24 -26.89 -36.03
N GLU A 613 33.33 -28.02 -36.72
CA GLU A 613 33.97 -29.23 -36.20
C GLU A 613 35.48 -29.10 -36.40
N ASN A 614 36.24 -29.39 -35.35
CA ASN A 614 37.61 -29.85 -35.43
C ASN A 614 37.79 -30.88 -34.32
N ARG A 615 37.81 -32.17 -34.70
CA ARG A 615 38.29 -33.27 -33.88
C ARG A 615 39.47 -33.87 -34.65
N VAL A 616 40.63 -33.92 -34.00
CA VAL A 616 41.81 -34.67 -34.42
C VAL A 616 42.03 -35.75 -33.37
N THR A 617 42.32 -36.95 -33.88
CA THR A 617 42.48 -38.28 -33.27
C THR A 617 41.26 -38.93 -32.66
#